data_AF-A0A9D6UPB8-F1
#
_entry.id   AF-A0A9D6UPB8-F1
#
_cell.length_a   1.000
_cell.length_b   1.000
_cell.length_c   1.000
_cell.angle_alpha   90.00
_cell.angle_beta   90.00
_cell.angle_gamma   90.00
#
_symmetry.space_group_name_H-M   'P 1'
#
loop_
_entity.id
_entity.type
_entity.pdbx_description
1 polymer ?
#
loop_
_entity_poly.entity_id
_entity_poly.type
_entity_poly.pdbx_seq_one_letter_code
_entity_poly.pdbx_strand_id
1 'polypeptide(L)'
;MKRQTRSEVKRRTTLTLPSDALAQAGRIARGRKVNLSVVVAEALSEGLRAHAATERSRQVLESYRQAFTGFSADELAILDGVMLAGEPE
;
A
#
# COMPACT_ATOMS: atom_id res chain seq x y z
N MET A 1 -28.83 6.66 -20.40
CA MET A 1 -27.52 7.35 -20.31
C MET A 1 -26.42 6.31 -20.39
N LYS A 2 -25.63 6.27 -21.46
CA LYS A 2 -24.55 5.28 -21.62
C LYS A 2 -23.31 5.78 -20.87
N ARG A 3 -22.86 5.04 -19.84
CA ARG A 3 -21.56 5.27 -19.16
C ARG A 3 -20.46 5.19 -20.22
N GLN A 4 -19.92 6.34 -20.64
CA GLN A 4 -18.67 6.36 -21.37
C GLN A 4 -17.59 5.78 -20.45
N THR A 5 -17.10 4.59 -20.78
CA THR A 5 -15.86 4.07 -20.23
C THR A 5 -14.77 5.02 -20.71
N ARG A 6 -14.22 5.81 -19.78
CA ARG A 6 -13.05 6.66 -20.03
C ARG A 6 -11.96 5.76 -20.60
N SER A 7 -11.64 5.91 -21.88
CA SER A 7 -10.59 5.12 -22.51
C SER A 7 -9.30 5.34 -21.73
N GLU A 8 -8.66 4.25 -21.32
CA GLU A 8 -7.43 4.29 -20.54
C GLU A 8 -6.33 4.90 -21.42
N VAL A 9 -6.03 6.19 -21.20
CA VAL A 9 -5.05 6.92 -22.01
C VAL A 9 -3.66 6.39 -21.68
N LYS A 10 -3.13 5.50 -22.52
CA LYS A 10 -1.76 5.01 -22.43
C LYS A 10 -0.79 6.16 -22.70
N ARG A 11 0.04 6.51 -21.71
CA ARG A 11 1.10 7.52 -21.83
C ARG A 11 2.45 6.81 -21.90
N ARG A 12 3.34 7.29 -22.79
CA ARG A 12 4.71 6.78 -22.91
C ARG A 12 5.64 7.64 -22.06
N THR A 13 6.42 6.99 -21.22
CA THR A 13 7.38 7.63 -20.31
C THR A 13 8.70 6.89 -20.38
N THR A 14 9.81 7.62 -20.34
CA THR A 14 11.17 7.06 -20.20
C THR A 14 11.51 6.96 -18.72
N LEU A 15 12.01 5.81 -18.27
CA LEU A 15 12.38 5.55 -16.88
C LEU A 15 13.84 5.10 -16.83
N THR A 16 14.57 5.52 -15.80
CA THR A 16 15.89 5.00 -15.47
C THR A 16 15.74 3.86 -14.48
N LEU A 17 16.33 2.70 -14.77
CA LEU A 17 16.24 1.50 -13.95
C LEU A 17 17.65 0.90 -13.74
N PRO A 18 17.90 0.21 -12.61
CA PRO A 18 19.11 -0.57 -12.44
C PRO A 18 19.26 -1.60 -13.57
N SER A 19 20.50 -1.79 -14.06
CA SER A 19 20.81 -2.72 -15.15
C SER A 19 20.27 -4.13 -14.88
N ASP A 20 20.44 -4.59 -13.65
CA ASP A 20 20.14 -5.97 -13.26
C ASP A 20 18.64 -6.21 -13.21
N ALA A 21 17.89 -5.21 -12.71
CA ALA A 21 16.43 -5.23 -12.69
C ALA A 21 15.87 -5.22 -14.13
N LEU A 22 16.46 -4.42 -15.03
CA LEU A 22 16.07 -4.39 -16.45
C LEU A 22 16.35 -5.73 -17.15
N ALA A 23 17.52 -6.32 -16.89
CA ALA A 23 17.90 -7.63 -17.43
C ALA A 23 16.95 -8.74 -16.93
N GLN A 24 16.59 -8.73 -15.64
CA GLN A 24 15.64 -9.65 -15.06
C GLN A 24 14.24 -9.50 -15.67
N ALA A 25 13.72 -8.28 -15.77
CA ALA A 25 12.43 -8.01 -16.41
C ALA A 25 12.42 -8.48 -17.88
N GLY A 26 13.54 -8.30 -18.60
CA GLY A 26 13.72 -8.81 -19.95
C GLY A 26 13.67 -10.34 -20.05
N ARG A 27 14.29 -11.06 -19.10
CA ARG A 27 14.20 -12.53 -19.03
C ARG A 27 12.76 -13.01 -18.81
N ILE A 28 12.05 -12.37 -17.88
CA ILE A 28 10.64 -12.70 -17.58
C ILE A 28 9.75 -12.42 -18.80
N ALA A 29 9.93 -11.26 -19.44
CA ALA A 29 9.16 -10.89 -20.63
C ALA A 29 9.34 -11.90 -21.77
N ARG A 30 10.58 -12.33 -22.03
CA ARG A 30 10.88 -13.37 -23.03
C ARG A 30 10.26 -14.71 -22.65
N GLY A 31 10.40 -15.15 -21.40
CA GLY A 31 9.81 -16.40 -20.92
C GLY A 31 8.28 -16.44 -21.05
N ARG A 32 7.62 -15.31 -20.81
CA ARG A 32 6.16 -15.15 -20.93
C ARG A 32 5.67 -14.79 -22.33
N LYS A 33 6.57 -14.54 -23.30
CA LYS A 33 6.25 -14.04 -24.66
C LYS A 33 5.40 -12.75 -24.65
N VAL A 34 5.69 -11.85 -23.71
CA VAL A 34 5.04 -10.53 -23.60
C VAL A 34 6.04 -9.41 -23.80
N ASN A 35 5.54 -8.20 -24.02
CA ASN A 35 6.40 -7.02 -24.10
C ASN A 35 7.01 -6.67 -22.74
N LEU A 36 8.24 -6.17 -22.74
CA LEU A 36 8.93 -5.71 -21.52
C LEU A 36 8.09 -4.69 -20.73
N SER A 37 7.38 -3.80 -21.43
CA SER A 37 6.50 -2.81 -20.82
C SER A 37 5.38 -3.42 -19.98
N VAL A 38 4.91 -4.63 -20.30
CA VAL A 38 3.88 -5.35 -19.52
C VAL A 38 4.46 -5.75 -18.17
N VAL A 39 5.63 -6.40 -18.17
CA VAL A 39 6.31 -6.84 -16.94
C VAL A 39 6.65 -5.63 -16.05
N VAL A 40 7.14 -4.54 -16.64
CA VAL A 40 7.44 -3.31 -15.91
C VAL A 40 6.16 -2.68 -15.34
N ALA A 41 5.06 -2.66 -16.11
CA ALA A 41 3.79 -2.12 -15.63
C ALA A 41 3.18 -2.96 -14.50
N GLU A 42 3.29 -4.29 -14.57
CA GLU A 42 2.88 -5.21 -13.51
C GLU A 42 3.65 -4.93 -12.21
N ALA A 43 4.98 -4.90 -12.29
CA ALA A 43 5.83 -4.64 -11.13
C ALA A 43 5.56 -3.27 -10.50
N LEU A 44 5.37 -2.23 -11.32
CA LEU A 44 4.99 -0.89 -10.85
C LEU A 44 3.62 -0.89 -10.19
N SER A 45 2.63 -1.55 -10.79
CA SER A 45 1.27 -1.60 -10.26
C SER A 45 1.22 -2.32 -8.91
N GLU A 46 1.95 -3.43 -8.78
CA GLU A 46 2.06 -4.19 -7.55
C GLU A 46 2.79 -3.40 -6.45
N GLY A 47 3.93 -2.79 -6.78
CA GLY A 47 4.67 -1.94 -5.85
C GLY A 47 3.86 -0.74 -5.36
N LEU A 48 3.14 -0.05 -6.26
CA LEU A 48 2.29 1.08 -5.90
C LEU A 48 1.10 0.66 -5.02
N ARG A 49 0.49 -0.51 -5.27
CA ARG A 49 -0.57 -1.03 -4.40
C ARG A 49 -0.06 -1.34 -3.00
N ALA A 50 1.08 -2.03 -2.89
CA ALA A 50 1.69 -2.36 -1.60
C ALA A 50 2.06 -1.08 -0.81
N HIS A 51 2.61 -0.08 -1.51
CA HIS A 51 2.93 1.21 -0.90
C HIS A 51 1.67 1.93 -0.43
N ALA A 52 0.63 2.01 -1.26
CA ALA A 52 -0.64 2.65 -0.89
C ALA A 52 -1.34 1.96 0.30
N ALA A 53 -1.24 0.63 0.39
CA ALA A 53 -1.76 -0.11 1.55
C ALA A 53 -1.01 0.24 2.84
N THR A 54 0.31 0.39 2.76
CA THR A 54 1.17 0.76 3.89
C THR A 54 0.91 2.20 4.35
N GLU A 55 0.76 3.14 3.41
CA GLU A 55 0.44 4.53 3.74
C GLU A 55 -0.95 4.64 4.38
N ARG A 56 -1.93 3.86 3.90
CA ARG A 56 -3.27 3.82 4.50
C ARG A 56 -3.23 3.26 5.93
N SER A 57 -2.49 2.18 6.19
CA SER A 57 -2.41 1.62 7.54
C SER A 57 -1.73 2.58 8.52
N ARG A 58 -0.69 3.28 8.08
CA ARG A 58 -0.06 4.37 8.85
C ARG A 58 -1.04 5.49 9.15
N GLN A 59 -1.81 5.93 8.15
CA GLN A 59 -2.79 7.00 8.34
C GLN A 59 -3.90 6.61 9.31
N VAL A 60 -4.37 5.35 9.27
CA VAL A 60 -5.37 4.83 10.21
C VAL A 60 -4.82 4.78 11.63
N LEU A 61 -3.59 4.27 11.80
CA LEU A 61 -2.94 4.22 13.12
C LEU A 61 -2.72 5.62 13.68
N GLU A 62 -2.30 6.57 12.85
CA GLU A 62 -2.10 7.96 13.27
C GLU A 62 -3.41 8.61 13.67
N SER A 63 -4.47 8.41 12.87
CA SER A 63 -5.81 8.90 13.19
C SER A 63 -6.33 8.31 14.51
N TYR A 64 -6.08 7.02 14.76
CA TYR A 64 -6.42 6.36 16.01
C TYR A 64 -5.67 6.99 17.19
N ARG A 65 -4.35 7.13 17.11
CA ARG A 65 -3.53 7.81 18.15
C ARG A 65 -3.99 9.24 18.40
N GLN A 66 -4.37 9.96 17.35
CA GLN A 66 -4.87 11.33 17.47
C GLN A 66 -6.26 11.39 18.11
N ALA A 67 -7.14 10.43 17.82
CA ALA A 67 -8.45 10.37 18.44
C ALA A 67 -8.38 10.11 19.96
N PHE A 68 -7.35 9.38 20.40
CA PHE A 68 -7.21 8.96 21.80
C PHE A 68 -6.10 9.67 22.58
N THR A 69 -5.51 10.74 22.04
CA THR A 69 -4.39 11.46 22.70
C THR A 69 -4.80 12.19 23.99
N GLY A 70 -6.10 12.38 24.21
CA GLY A 70 -6.65 13.00 25.43
C GLY A 70 -6.99 12.04 26.56
N PHE A 71 -6.83 10.73 26.36
CA PHE A 71 -7.11 9.72 27.38
C PHE A 71 -5.83 9.34 28.13
N SER A 72 -5.94 9.14 29.43
CA SER A 72 -4.88 8.54 30.26
C SER A 72 -4.68 7.06 29.92
N ALA A 73 -3.56 6.48 30.35
CA ALA A 73 -3.26 5.06 30.09
C ALA A 73 -4.33 4.11 30.64
N ASP A 74 -4.92 4.45 31.79
CA ASP A 74 -5.97 3.67 32.44
C ASP A 74 -7.30 3.75 31.67
N GLU A 75 -7.63 4.93 31.13
CA GLU A 75 -8.83 5.13 30.29
C GLU A 75 -8.68 4.46 28.91
N LEU A 76 -7.48 4.46 28.34
CA LEU A 76 -7.12 3.70 27.14
C LEU A 76 -7.23 2.19 27.38
N ALA A 77 -6.77 1.70 28.54
CA ALA A 77 -6.88 0.29 28.90
C ALA A 77 -8.35 -0.16 28.99
N ILE A 78 -9.22 0.65 29.59
CA ILE A 78 -10.67 0.41 29.62
C ILE A 78 -11.26 0.40 28.20
N LEU A 79 -10.85 1.35 27.34
CA LEU A 79 -11.33 1.46 25.96
C LEU A 79 -10.90 0.28 25.08
N ASP A 80 -9.70 -0.25 25.33
CA ASP A 80 -9.15 -1.45 24.68
C ASP A 80 -9.71 -2.76 25.28
N GLY A 81 -10.63 -2.66 26.24
CA GLY A 81 -11.30 -3.82 26.87
C GLY A 81 -10.42 -4.58 27.87
N VAL A 82 -9.31 -3.98 28.31
CA VAL A 82 -8.49 -4.50 29.40
C VAL A 82 -9.20 -4.17 30.70
N MET A 83 -9.76 -5.19 31.37
CA MET A 83 -10.25 -5.01 32.73
C MET A 83 -9.05 -4.76 33.65
N LEU A 84 -8.93 -3.52 34.13
CA LEU A 84 -8.04 -3.19 35.24
C LEU A 84 -8.54 -3.99 36.45
N ALA A 85 -7.89 -5.13 36.71
CA ALA A 85 -8.18 -5.92 37.88
C ALA A 85 -7.90 -5.03 39.10
N GLY A 86 -8.96 -4.62 39.80
CA GLY A 86 -8.83 -3.88 41.04
C GLY A 86 -7.98 -4.69 42.02
N GLU A 87 -6.97 -4.06 42.58
CA GLU A 87 -6.18 -4.64 43.67
C GLU A 87 -7.14 -5.01 44.81
N PRO A 88 -7.12 -6.27 45.31
CA PRO A 88 -7.82 -6.60 46.54
C PRO A 88 -7.00 -6.09 47.71
N GLU A 89 -7.63 -5.30 48.58
CA GLU A 89 -7.14 -4.90 49.91
C GLU A 89 -6.79 -6.11 50.81
#